data_AF-A0A379WCH2-F1
#
_entry.id   AF-A0A379WCH2-F1
#
_cell.length_a   1.000
_cell.length_b   1.000
_cell.length_c   1.000
_cell.angle_alpha   90.00
_cell.angle_beta   90.00
_cell.angle_gamma   90.00
#
_symmetry.space_group_name_H-M   'P 1'
#
loop_
_entity.id
_entity.type
_entity.pdbx_description
1 polymer ?
#
loop_
_entity_poly.entity_id
_entity_poly.type
_entity_poly.pdbx_seq_one_letter_code
_entity_poly.pdbx_strand_id
1 'polypeptide(L)'
;MSVVPVADVLQGRVAVDQEVTVRGWVRTRRDSKAGISFLAVYDGSCFDPVQAVINNSLPNYNEEVLHLTTGCSVVVTGKVVASPGQGQSFEIQATKVEVAGWVEDPDTYPMAAKRHSIEYLREVAHLRPRTT
;
A
#
# COMPACT_ATOMS: atom_id res chain seq x y z
N MET A 1 1.71 -7.96 -18.35
CA MET A 1 1.20 -7.39 -17.08
C MET A 1 1.00 -5.90 -17.27
N SER A 2 -0.18 -5.37 -16.93
CA SER A 2 -0.46 -3.93 -17.01
C SER A 2 -0.18 -3.27 -15.67
N VAL A 3 0.63 -2.21 -15.69
CA VAL A 3 0.73 -1.29 -14.55
C VAL A 3 -0.50 -0.39 -14.59
N VAL A 4 -1.25 -0.33 -13.50
CA VAL A 4 -2.49 0.45 -13.39
C VAL A 4 -2.42 1.37 -12.17
N PRO A 5 -3.07 2.53 -12.21
CA PRO A 5 -3.21 3.38 -11.04
C PRO A 5 -4.17 2.76 -10.02
N VAL A 6 -3.97 3.07 -8.75
CA VAL A 6 -4.83 2.65 -7.63
C VAL A 6 -6.29 3.05 -7.87
N ALA A 7 -6.53 4.24 -8.42
CA ALA A 7 -7.87 4.73 -8.76
C ALA A 7 -8.61 3.80 -9.73
N ASP A 8 -7.92 3.18 -10.69
CA ASP A 8 -8.57 2.30 -11.68
C ASP A 8 -9.02 0.98 -11.05
N VAL A 9 -8.25 0.46 -10.07
CA VAL A 9 -8.64 -0.72 -9.30
C VAL A 9 -9.88 -0.41 -8.45
N LEU A 10 -9.84 0.70 -7.70
CA LEU A 10 -10.93 1.06 -6.79
C LEU A 10 -12.23 1.43 -7.52
N GLN A 11 -12.14 2.01 -8.72
CA GLN A 11 -13.30 2.38 -9.54
C GLN A 11 -13.82 1.23 -10.42
N GLY A 12 -13.26 0.03 -10.30
CA GLY A 12 -13.71 -1.15 -11.06
C GLY A 12 -13.44 -1.05 -12.56
N ARG A 13 -12.45 -0.26 -12.98
CA ARG A 13 -12.00 -0.20 -14.38
C ARG A 13 -11.10 -1.39 -14.75
N VAL A 14 -10.63 -2.12 -13.74
CA VAL A 14 -9.94 -3.40 -13.88
C VAL A 14 -10.92 -4.52 -13.57
N ALA A 15 -10.95 -5.54 -14.42
CA ALA A 15 -11.83 -6.69 -14.21
C ALA A 15 -11.38 -7.52 -12.99
N VAL A 16 -12.35 -8.13 -12.30
CA VAL A 16 -12.07 -9.15 -11.27
C VAL A 16 -11.31 -10.31 -11.91
N ASP A 17 -10.42 -10.94 -11.12
CA ASP A 17 -9.47 -11.99 -11.51
C ASP A 17 -8.37 -11.57 -12.49
N GLN A 18 -8.39 -10.33 -12.97
CA GLN A 18 -7.30 -9.78 -13.75
C GLN A 18 -6.07 -9.54 -12.88
N GLU A 19 -4.91 -9.99 -13.36
CA GLU A 19 -3.63 -9.69 -12.73
C GLU A 19 -3.11 -8.31 -13.14
N VAL A 20 -2.79 -7.50 -12.14
CA VAL A 20 -2.30 -6.14 -12.31
C VAL A 20 -1.12 -5.85 -11.42
N THR A 21 -0.36 -4.82 -11.78
CA THR A 21 0.71 -4.27 -10.95
C THR A 21 0.36 -2.84 -10.54
N VAL A 22 0.40 -2.56 -9.24
CA VAL A 22 0.33 -1.19 -8.70
C VAL A 22 1.69 -0.79 -8.13
N ARG A 23 2.03 0.49 -8.24
CA ARG A 23 3.31 1.05 -7.75
C ARG A 23 3.00 2.25 -6.90
N GLY A 24 3.47 2.26 -5.67
CA GLY A 24 3.14 3.33 -4.75
C GLY A 24 3.89 3.23 -3.44
N TRP A 25 3.31 3.81 -2.40
CA TRP A 25 3.87 3.85 -1.07
C TRP A 25 2.91 3.22 -0.06
N VAL A 26 3.47 2.62 0.98
CA VAL A 26 2.72 2.05 2.10
C VAL A 26 2.16 3.19 2.96
N ARG A 27 0.83 3.29 3.06
CA ARG A 27 0.15 4.17 4.03
C ARG A 27 0.11 3.54 5.42
N THR A 28 -0.24 2.25 5.47
CA THR A 28 -0.26 1.45 6.70
C THR A 28 -0.01 -0.02 6.39
N ARG A 29 0.59 -0.75 7.32
CA ARG A 29 0.64 -2.21 7.34
C ARG A 29 -0.11 -2.72 8.57
N ARG A 30 -0.94 -3.76 8.41
CA ARG A 30 -1.55 -4.48 9.53
C ARG A 30 -1.30 -5.96 9.34
N ASP A 31 -0.91 -6.65 10.41
CA ASP A 31 -0.58 -8.07 10.37
C ASP A 31 -1.65 -8.87 11.14
N SER A 32 -2.06 -10.00 10.59
CA SER A 32 -3.00 -10.93 11.23
C SER A 32 -2.25 -12.07 11.91
N LYS A 33 -2.89 -12.67 12.92
CA LYS A 33 -2.39 -13.89 13.57
C LYS A 33 -2.31 -15.10 12.64
N ALA A 34 -2.98 -15.05 11.48
CA ALA A 34 -3.02 -16.13 10.50
C ALA A 34 -1.87 -16.07 9.47
N GLY A 35 -0.90 -15.17 9.63
CA GLY A 35 0.18 -15.02 8.66
C GLY A 35 -0.28 -14.34 7.36
N ILE A 36 -1.11 -13.31 7.52
CA ILE A 36 -1.56 -12.46 6.41
C ILE A 36 -1.24 -11.01 6.79
N SER A 37 -0.59 -10.28 5.89
CA SER A 37 -0.37 -8.84 6.00
C SER A 37 -1.32 -8.09 5.07
N PHE A 38 -1.87 -6.99 5.57
CA PHE A 38 -2.70 -6.05 4.82
C PHE A 38 -1.90 -4.76 4.63
N LEU A 39 -1.46 -4.49 3.40
CA LEU A 39 -0.83 -3.23 3.03
C LEU A 39 -1.87 -2.30 2.41
N ALA A 40 -2.03 -1.11 2.98
CA ALA A 40 -2.74 -0.02 2.32
C ALA A 40 -1.74 0.72 1.43
N VAL A 41 -1.90 0.62 0.10
CA VAL A 41 -0.97 1.21 -0.88
C VAL A 41 -1.64 2.37 -1.59
N TYR A 42 -0.96 3.52 -1.64
CA TYR A 42 -1.41 4.70 -2.39
C TYR A 42 -0.35 5.12 -3.40
N ASP A 43 -0.79 5.67 -4.53
CA ASP A 43 0.08 6.14 -5.62
C ASP A 43 -0.14 7.62 -5.98
N GLY A 44 -1.10 8.28 -5.32
CA GLY A 44 -1.49 9.67 -5.59
C GLY A 44 -2.54 9.85 -6.69
N SER A 45 -3.02 8.78 -7.32
CA SER A 45 -4.09 8.84 -8.33
C SER A 45 -5.47 9.13 -7.73
N CYS A 46 -5.68 8.79 -6.45
CA CYS A 46 -6.85 9.12 -5.66
C CYS A 46 -6.49 9.25 -4.18
N PHE A 47 -7.44 9.70 -3.36
CA PHE A 47 -7.27 9.84 -1.91
C PHE A 47 -7.19 8.49 -1.19
N ASP A 48 -8.00 7.53 -1.64
CA ASP A 48 -8.11 6.23 -0.98
C ASP A 48 -6.98 5.28 -1.42
N PRO A 49 -6.33 4.59 -0.48
CA PRO A 49 -5.38 3.53 -0.80
C PRO A 49 -6.11 2.25 -1.21
N VAL A 50 -5.49 1.44 -2.08
CA VAL A 50 -5.93 0.06 -2.31
C VAL A 50 -5.32 -0.85 -1.26
N GLN A 51 -6.15 -1.71 -0.67
CA GLN A 51 -5.69 -2.83 0.14
C GLN A 51 -5.05 -3.92 -0.75
N ALA A 52 -3.79 -4.25 -0.45
CA ALA A 52 -3.10 -5.43 -0.92
C ALA A 52 -3.00 -6.46 0.21
N VAL A 53 -3.54 -7.65 -0.04
CA VAL A 53 -3.55 -8.79 0.89
C VAL A 53 -2.40 -9.70 0.53
N ILE A 54 -1.51 -9.94 1.48
CA ILE A 54 -0.25 -10.66 1.28
C ILE A 54 -0.25 -11.88 2.16
N ASN A 55 -0.12 -13.05 1.54
CA ASN A 55 0.00 -14.33 2.22
C ASN A 55 1.46 -14.60 2.64
N ASN A 56 1.66 -15.25 3.79
CA ASN A 56 2.98 -15.66 4.28
C ASN A 56 3.72 -16.67 3.40
N SER A 57 3.06 -17.23 2.38
CA SER A 57 3.68 -18.09 1.37
C SER A 57 4.59 -17.35 0.39
N LEU A 58 4.56 -16.00 0.37
CA LEU A 58 5.46 -15.20 -0.45
C LEU A 58 6.92 -15.37 0.01
N PRO A 59 7.88 -15.60 -0.90
CA PRO A 59 9.28 -15.90 -0.52
C PRO A 59 9.93 -14.84 0.37
N ASN A 60 9.66 -13.56 0.10
CA ASN A 60 10.21 -12.41 0.85
C ASN A 60 9.30 -11.95 2.00
N TYR A 61 8.30 -12.74 2.40
CA TYR A 61 7.33 -12.31 3.42
C TYR A 61 8.00 -11.98 4.76
N ASN A 62 8.79 -12.92 5.28
CA ASN A 62 9.44 -12.76 6.59
C ASN A 62 10.59 -11.75 6.54
N GLU A 63 11.33 -11.68 5.44
CA GLU A 63 12.55 -10.88 5.30
C GLU A 63 12.29 -9.44 4.87
N GLU A 64 11.18 -9.18 4.17
CA GLU A 64 10.88 -7.86 3.63
C GLU A 64 9.48 -7.37 4.06
N VAL A 65 8.42 -8.15 3.79
CA VAL A 65 7.04 -7.65 3.96
C VAL A 65 6.72 -7.32 5.42
N LEU A 66 7.16 -8.18 6.36
CA LEU A 66 7.02 -7.96 7.80
C LEU A 66 7.86 -6.79 8.34
N HIS A 67 8.72 -6.19 7.51
CA HIS A 67 9.54 -5.04 7.86
C HIS A 67 9.09 -3.74 7.17
N LEU A 68 8.10 -3.79 6.26
CA LEU A 68 7.56 -2.60 5.60
C LEU A 68 6.90 -1.62 6.58
N THR A 69 7.35 -0.37 6.58
CA THR A 69 6.78 0.70 7.40
C THR A 69 6.07 1.75 6.55
N THR A 70 5.44 2.73 7.21
CA THR A 70 4.78 3.84 6.52
C THR A 70 5.80 4.60 5.68
N GLY A 71 5.50 4.84 4.41
CA GLY A 71 6.38 5.58 3.50
C GLY A 71 7.33 4.72 2.66
N CYS A 72 7.48 3.42 2.94
CA CYS A 72 8.22 2.52 2.04
C CYS A 72 7.55 2.48 0.66
N SER A 73 8.33 2.49 -0.41
CA SER A 73 7.81 2.32 -1.77
C SER A 73 7.79 0.85 -2.17
N VAL A 74 6.69 0.44 -2.79
CA VAL A 74 6.42 -0.96 -3.13
C VAL A 74 5.88 -1.08 -4.55
N VAL A 75 6.20 -2.19 -5.18
CA VAL A 75 5.57 -2.66 -6.42
C VAL A 75 4.83 -3.94 -6.08
N VAL A 76 3.50 -3.88 -6.13
CA VAL A 76 2.63 -5.01 -5.78
C VAL A 76 2.01 -5.54 -7.05
N THR A 77 2.22 -6.82 -7.33
CA THR A 77 1.54 -7.54 -8.40
C THR A 77 0.60 -8.57 -7.79
N GLY A 78 -0.60 -8.68 -8.33
CA GLY A 78 -1.62 -9.58 -7.81
C GLY A 78 -2.91 -9.54 -8.59
N LYS A 79 -3.86 -10.38 -8.18
CA LYS A 79 -5.19 -10.44 -8.79
C LYS A 79 -6.13 -9.46 -8.10
N VAL A 80 -6.91 -8.72 -8.90
CA VAL A 80 -8.02 -7.92 -8.38
C VAL A 80 -9.16 -8.84 -7.97
N VAL A 81 -9.63 -8.72 -6.73
CA VAL A 81 -10.77 -9.47 -6.22
C VAL A 81 -11.77 -8.53 -5.56
N ALA A 82 -13.03 -8.94 -5.46
CA ALA A 82 -14.01 -8.23 -4.64
C ALA A 82 -13.55 -8.26 -3.17
N SER A 83 -13.49 -7.11 -2.51
CA SER A 83 -13.07 -7.08 -1.11
C SER A 83 -14.22 -7.58 -0.21
N PRO A 84 -13.94 -8.47 0.75
CA PRO A 84 -14.92 -8.86 1.77
C PRO A 84 -15.08 -7.77 2.85
N GLY A 85 -14.21 -6.75 2.87
CA GLY A 85 -14.22 -5.67 3.86
C GLY A 85 -15.28 -4.62 3.58
N GLN A 86 -15.83 -4.03 4.65
CA GLN A 86 -16.69 -2.85 4.50
C GLN A 86 -15.86 -1.63 4.10
N GLY A 87 -16.36 -0.83 3.16
CA GLY A 87 -15.77 0.46 2.77
C GLY A 87 -14.83 0.43 1.57
N GLN A 88 -14.57 -0.75 0.98
CA GLN A 88 -13.77 -0.88 -0.24
C GLN A 88 -14.38 -1.96 -1.13
N SER A 89 -14.59 -1.69 -2.43
CA SER A 89 -15.22 -2.65 -3.34
C SER A 89 -14.26 -3.73 -3.86
N PHE A 90 -12.98 -3.38 -4.02
CA PHE A 90 -11.97 -4.24 -4.64
C PHE A 90 -10.66 -4.20 -3.88
N GLU A 91 -9.96 -5.31 -3.77
CA GLU A 91 -8.62 -5.43 -3.20
C GLU A 91 -7.71 -6.26 -4.10
N ILE A 92 -6.40 -6.25 -3.82
CA ILE A 92 -5.40 -7.00 -4.59
C ILE A 92 -4.92 -8.19 -3.75
N GLN A 93 -5.12 -9.41 -4.23
CA GLN A 93 -4.48 -10.60 -3.67
C GLN A 93 -3.08 -10.72 -4.25
N ALA A 94 -2.07 -10.36 -3.47
CA ALA A 94 -0.70 -10.22 -3.93
C ALA A 94 -0.07 -11.57 -4.28
N THR A 95 0.43 -11.68 -5.50
CA THR A 95 1.25 -12.80 -6.00
C THR A 95 2.74 -12.46 -5.98
N LYS A 96 3.09 -11.17 -5.90
CA LYS A 96 4.46 -10.67 -5.73
C LYS A 96 4.47 -9.30 -5.07
N VAL A 97 5.40 -9.07 -4.16
CA VAL A 97 5.72 -7.75 -3.61
C VAL A 97 7.20 -7.50 -3.80
N GLU A 98 7.56 -6.37 -4.40
CA GLU A 98 8.94 -5.88 -4.48
C GLU A 98 9.05 -4.59 -3.68
N VAL A 99 10.07 -4.47 -2.83
CA VAL A 99 10.35 -3.23 -2.10
C VAL A 99 11.27 -2.37 -2.96
N ALA A 100 10.74 -1.26 -3.46
CA ALA A 100 11.49 -0.33 -4.32
C ALA A 100 12.30 0.69 -3.50
N GLY A 101 11.95 0.89 -2.23
CA GLY A 101 12.61 1.87 -1.38
C GLY A 101 12.17 1.74 0.07
N TRP A 102 13.16 1.79 0.95
CA TRP A 102 12.99 1.66 2.39
C TRP A 102 12.94 3.03 3.07
N VAL A 103 12.22 3.09 4.18
CA VAL A 103 12.40 4.16 5.17
C VAL A 103 13.45 3.67 6.15
N GLU A 104 14.60 4.34 6.17
CA GLU A 104 15.76 3.93 6.98
C GLU A 104 15.45 3.93 8.49
N ASP A 105 14.80 5.00 8.97
CA ASP A 105 14.38 5.14 10.35
C ASP A 105 12.88 5.49 10.42
N PRO A 106 12.03 4.49 10.75
CA PRO A 106 10.59 4.69 10.88
C PRO A 106 10.19 5.65 12.00
N ASP A 107 10.99 5.77 13.06
CA ASP A 107 10.65 6.58 14.24
C ASP A 107 10.83 8.08 13.97
N THR A 108 11.73 8.43 13.06
CA THR A 108 11.98 9.81 12.63
C THR A 108 11.29 10.19 11.33
N TYR A 109 10.56 9.27 10.69
CA TYR A 109 9.85 9.56 9.44
C TYR A 109 8.77 10.65 9.62
N PRO A 110 8.88 11.81 8.95
CA PRO A 110 7.98 12.95 9.20
C PRO A 110 6.52 12.66 8.87
N MET A 111 6.27 11.76 7.91
CA MET A 111 4.93 11.39 7.45
C MET A 111 4.45 10.07 8.04
N ALA A 112 4.81 9.79 9.29
CA ALA A 112 4.25 8.69 10.05
C ALA A 112 2.70 8.71 10.02
N ALA A 113 2.08 7.53 10.09
CA ALA A 113 0.63 7.32 10.04
C ALA A 113 -0.08 7.81 11.32
N LYS A 114 0.03 9.11 11.60
CA LYS A 114 -0.60 9.83 12.70
C LYS A 114 -1.13 11.17 12.20
N ARG A 115 -1.98 11.80 13.01
CA ARG A 115 -2.46 13.15 12.72
C ARG A 115 -1.32 14.15 12.94
N HIS A 116 -1.12 15.01 11.95
CA HIS A 116 -0.16 16.12 12.01
C HIS A 116 -0.89 17.46 12.02
N SER A 117 -0.30 18.48 12.66
CA SER A 117 -0.79 19.86 12.55
C SER A 117 -0.49 20.43 11.17
N ILE A 118 -1.24 21.43 10.74
CA ILE A 118 -0.99 22.09 9.46
C ILE A 118 0.36 22.83 9.50
N GLU A 119 0.72 23.37 10.66
CA GLU A 119 1.99 24.05 10.94
C GLU A 119 3.16 23.11 10.71
N TYR A 120 3.13 21.91 11.29
CA TYR A 120 4.17 20.90 11.08
C TYR A 120 4.27 20.49 9.61
N LEU A 121 3.13 20.27 8.92
CA LEU A 121 3.13 19.94 7.49
C LEU A 121 3.73 21.05 6.61
N ARG A 122 3.75 22.31 7.06
CA ARG A 122 4.43 23.41 6.36
C ARG A 122 5.95 23.35 6.54
N GLU A 123 6.47 22.86 7.67
CA GLU A 123 7.91 22.69 7.92
C GLU A 123 8.50 21.60 7.00
N VAL A 124 7.73 20.56 6.72
CA VAL A 124 8.09 19.45 5.82
C VAL A 124 7.27 19.47 4.53
N ALA A 125 7.12 20.67 3.94
CA ALA A 125 6.27 20.92 2.76
C ALA A 125 6.60 20.04 1.55
N HIS A 126 7.86 19.63 1.38
CA HIS A 126 8.30 18.74 0.30
C HIS A 126 7.72 17.32 0.42
N LEU A 127 7.32 16.89 1.62
CA LEU A 127 6.68 15.60 1.87
C LEU A 127 5.15 15.69 2.02
N ARG A 128 4.61 16.89 2.27
CA ARG A 128 3.17 17.12 2.48
C ARG A 128 2.26 16.51 1.40
N PRO A 129 2.58 16.53 0.09
CA PRO A 129 1.71 15.92 -0.94
C PRO A 129 1.48 14.41 -0.76
N ARG A 130 2.29 13.75 0.07
CA ARG A 130 2.17 12.31 0.40
C ARG A 130 1.26 12.04 1.60
N THR A 131 0.68 13.08 2.18
CA THR A 131 -0.29 12.96 3.26
C THR A 131 -1.71 13.02 2.70
N THR A 132 -2.59 12.24 3.30
CA THR A 132 -4.02 12.15 2.98
C THR A 132 -4.81 12.36 4.25
#